data_AF-A0A412JKH9-F1
#
_entry.id   AF-A0A412JKH9-F1
#
_cell.length_a   1.000
_cell.length_b   1.000
_cell.length_c   1.000
_cell.angle_alpha   90.00
_cell.angle_beta   90.00
_cell.angle_gamma   90.00
#
_symmetry.space_group_name_H-M   'P 1'
#
loop_
_entity.id
_entity.type
_entity.pdbx_description
1 polymer ?
#
loop_
_entity_poly.entity_id
_entity_poly.type
_entity_poly.pdbx_seq_one_letter_code
_entity_poly.pdbx_strand_id
1 'polypeptide(L)' 'MSNEQIKKDLLIQRAFLKKELDQLRFIAEVTGTNQEKEIDKRLDRLLTIDKILKELEKKK' A
#
# COMPACT_ATOMS: atom_id res chain seq x y z
N MET A 1 21.54 -4.40 -3.35
CA MET A 1 20.32 -5.26 -3.26
C MET A 1 19.91 -5.68 -4.66
N SER A 2 19.47 -6.92 -4.87
CA SER A 2 19.00 -7.38 -6.18
C SER A 2 17.58 -6.85 -6.48
N ASN A 3 17.23 -6.69 -7.76
CA ASN A 3 15.86 -6.31 -8.17
C ASN A 3 14.80 -7.29 -7.63
N GLU A 4 15.16 -8.56 -7.44
CA GLU A 4 14.27 -9.56 -6.85
C GLU A 4 14.04 -9.32 -5.35
N GLN A 5 15.08 -8.94 -4.60
CA GLN A 5 14.91 -8.58 -3.19
C GLN A 5 14.05 -7.32 -3.04
N ILE A 6 14.31 -6.29 -3.86
CA ILE A 6 13.50 -5.06 -3.90
C ILE A 6 12.03 -5.40 -4.20
N LYS A 7 11.76 -6.30 -5.15
CA LYS A 7 10.41 -6.76 -5.45
C LYS A 7 9.75 -7.44 -4.24
N LYS A 8 10.45 -8.35 -3.55
CA LYS A 8 9.95 -9.03 -2.34
C LYS A 8 9.61 -8.03 -1.24
N ASP A 9 10.50 -7.08 -0.97
CA ASP A 9 10.30 -6.06 0.06
C ASP A 9 9.08 -5.17 -0.25
N LEU A 10 8.93 -4.75 -1.51
CA LEU A 10 7.79 -3.96 -1.96
C LEU A 10 6.46 -4.73 -1.86
N LEU A 11 6.46 -6.04 -2.15
CA LEU A 11 5.26 -6.87 -1.98
C LEU A 11 4.84 -7.00 -0.52
N ILE A 12 5.81 -7.10 0.40
CA ILE A 12 5.54 -7.12 1.85
C ILE A 12 4.96 -5.77 2.30
N GLN A 13 5.58 -4.65 1.90
CA GLN A 13 5.07 -3.31 2.22
C GLN A 13 3.65 -3.10 1.69
N ARG A 14 3.37 -3.57 0.48
CA ARG A 14 2.03 -3.51 -0.12
C ARG A 14 0.99 -4.28 0.69
N ALA A 15 1.33 -5.50 1.13
CA ALA A 15 0.42 -6.32 1.94
C ALA A 15 0.12 -5.65 3.29
N PHE A 16 1.14 -5.05 3.91
CA PHE A 16 0.97 -4.31 5.15
C PHE A 16 0.07 -3.08 4.99
N LEU A 17 0.29 -2.28 3.95
CA LEU A 17 -0.53 -1.10 3.65
C LEU A 17 -2.01 -1.44 3.40
N LYS A 18 -2.29 -2.56 2.74
CA LYS A 18 -3.68 -3.03 2.56
C LYS A 18 -4.34 -3.35 3.90
N LYS A 19 -3.62 -4.05 4.78
CA LYS A 19 -4.10 -4.37 6.13
C LYS A 19 -4.35 -3.10 6.96
N GLU A 20 -3.45 -2.12 6.89
CA GLU A 20 -3.66 -0.81 7.55
C GLU A 20 -4.89 -0.08 7.00
N LEU A 21 -5.10 -0.09 5.69
CA LEU A 21 -6.30 0.51 5.07
C LEU A 21 -7.59 -0.15 5.55
N ASP A 22 -7.63 -1.48 5.60
CA ASP A 22 -8.80 -2.22 6.10
C ASP A 22 -9.08 -1.88 7.56
N GLN A 23 -8.02 -1.73 8.39
CA GLN A 23 -8.15 -1.30 9.78
C GLN A 23 -8.68 0.13 9.90
N LEU A 24 -8.16 1.08 9.12
CA LEU A 24 -8.63 2.48 9.13
C LEU A 24 -10.10 2.56 8.71
N ARG A 25 -10.50 1.82 7.68
CA ARG A 25 -11.90 1.74 7.24
C ARG A 25 -12.81 1.16 8.31
N PHE A 26 -12.38 0.07 8.93
CA PHE A 26 -13.13 -0.55 10.03
C PHE A 26 -13.30 0.41 11.22
N ILE A 27 -12.25 1.13 11.61
CA ILE A 27 -12.33 2.12 12.68
C ILE A 27 -13.27 3.25 12.29
N ALA A 28 -13.15 3.81 11.09
CA ALA A 28 -14.02 4.88 10.60
C ALA A 28 -15.50 4.46 10.62
N GLU A 29 -15.80 3.23 10.20
CA GLU A 29 -17.14 2.65 10.21
C GLU A 29 -17.68 2.46 11.64
N VAL A 30 -16.90 1.84 12.52
CA VAL A 30 -17.34 1.53 13.90
C VAL A 30 -17.45 2.78 14.77
N THR A 31 -16.57 3.77 14.56
CA THR A 31 -16.51 4.99 15.39
C THR A 31 -17.26 6.18 14.79
N GLY A 32 -17.68 6.10 13.53
CA GLY A 32 -18.26 7.23 12.79
C GLY A 32 -17.28 8.38 12.57
N THR A 33 -15.97 8.13 12.67
CA THR A 33 -14.94 9.16 12.48
C THR A 33 -14.58 9.32 11.02
N ASN A 34 -14.38 10.56 10.56
CA ASN A 34 -13.85 10.81 9.22
C ASN A 34 -12.33 10.58 9.20
N GLN A 35 -11.90 9.52 8.52
CA GLN A 35 -10.49 9.19 8.27
C GLN A 35 -10.09 9.28 6.79
N GLU A 36 -10.89 9.94 5.94
CA GLU A 36 -10.65 10.05 4.48
C GLU A 36 -9.22 10.49 4.16
N LYS A 37 -8.71 11.54 4.83
CA LYS A 37 -7.35 12.04 4.60
C LYS A 37 -6.25 11.02 4.88
N GLU A 38 -6.43 10.15 5.88
CA GLU A 38 -5.42 9.13 6.20
C GLU A 38 -5.57 7.93 5.26
N ILE A 39 -6.81 7.57 4.91
CA ILE A 39 -7.11 6.55 3.90
C ILE A 39 -6.51 6.94 2.54
N ASP A 40 -6.70 8.17 2.09
CA ASP A 40 -6.16 8.70 0.83
C ASP A 40 -4.64 8.62 0.79
N LYS A 41 -3.95 9.03 1.86
CA LYS A 41 -2.48 8.89 1.95
C LYS A 41 -2.01 7.46 1.80
N ARG A 42 -2.72 6.49 2.38
CA ARG A 42 -2.35 5.06 2.26
C ARG A 42 -2.65 4.51 0.88
N LEU A 43 -3.73 4.97 0.23
CA LEU A 43 -4.03 4.65 -1.16
C LEU A 43 -2.96 5.19 -2.12
N ASP A 44 -2.54 6.45 -1.96
CA ASP A 44 -1.48 7.05 -2.77
C ASP A 44 -0.15 6.28 -2.68
N ARG A 45 0.18 5.83 -1.46
CA ARG A 45 1.39 5.03 -1.20
C ARG A 45 1.30 3.65 -1.84
N LEU A 46 0.12 3.03 -1.82
CA LEU A 46 -0.18 1.78 -2.52
C LEU A 46 -0.03 1.93 -4.05
N LEU A 47 -0.57 3.00 -4.62
CA LEU A 47 -0.45 3.31 -6.04
C LEU A 47 1.02 3.51 -6.46
N THR A 48 1.80 4.17 -5.61
CA THR A 48 3.24 4.36 -5.83
C THR A 48 3.98 3.03 -5.88
N ILE A 49 3.71 2.12 -4.93
CA ILE A 49 4.32 0.79 -4.90
C ILE A 49 3.91 -0.02 -6.13
N ASP A 50 2.62 -0.01 -6.50
CA ASP A 50 2.12 -0.72 -7.67
C ASP A 50 2.77 -0.22 -8.97
N LYS A 51 3.02 1.09 -9.07
CA LYS A 51 3.77 1.68 -10.19
C LYS A 51 5.22 1.19 -10.24
N ILE A 52 5.93 1.17 -9.10
CA ILE A 52 7.31 0.68 -9.03
C ILE A 52 7.40 -0.80 -9.38
N LEU A 53 6.50 -1.63 -8.83
CA LEU A 53 6.44 -3.06 -9.13
C LEU A 53 6.24 -3.32 -10.63
N LYS A 54 5.34 -2.56 -11.27
CA LYS A 54 5.10 -2.64 -12.72
C LYS A 54 6.34 -2.26 -13.55
N GLU A 55 7.07 -1.23 -13.14
CA GLU A 55 8.33 -0.85 -13.80
C GLU A 55 9.44 -1.89 -13.61
N LEU A 56 9.50 -2.55 -12.45
CA LEU A 56 10.44 -3.66 -12.23
C LEU A 56 10.11 -4.89 -13.09
N GLU A 57 8.83 -5.12 -13.40
CA GLU A 57 8.41 -6.20 -14.30
C GLU A 57 8.75 -5.94 -15.76
N LYS A 58 8.73 -4.68 -16.22
CA LYS A 58 9.14 -4.30 -17.59
C LYS A 58 10.65 -4.39 -17.83
N LYS A 59 11.45 -4.40 -16.76
CA LYS A 59 12.92 -4.48 -16.83
C LYS A 59 13.47 -5.91 -16.77
N LYS A 60 12.58 -6.90 -16.74
CA LYS A 60 12.90 -8.33 -16.92
C LYS A 60 12.95 -8.67 -18.40
#